data_AF-A0A8C4SEF5-F1
#
_entry.id   AF-A0A8C4SEF5-F1
#
_cell.length_a   1.000
_cell.length_b   1.000
_cell.length_c   1.000
_cell.angle_alpha   90.00
_cell.angle_beta   90.00
_cell.angle_gamma   90.00
#
_symmetry.space_group_name_H-M   'P 1'
#
loop_
_entity.id
_entity.type
_entity.pdbx_description
1 polymer ?
#
loop_
_entity_poly.entity_id
_entity_poly.type
_entity_poly.pdbx_seq_one_letter_code
_entity_poly.pdbx_strand_id
1 'polypeptide(L)'
;LRLPCVKRHKLEVGCNGMRDKVAFVPLGKFNEMNLLSDYRFLEDVGRLTDGANRDDLIRKFTSNKYLNSLRSLARKYSVHLKLLPIGFTKRKENSTMFHKKAQVIFWHLKLIFVQSQCEFVEKRYYKLDPTKSLIENLKNKTIIEYPTLHIVLKDQASRYLILGQGTLGLSFCNVK
;
A
#
# COMPACT_ATOMS: atom_id res chain seq x y z
N LEU A 1 -33.50 -6.16 -17.48
CA LEU A 1 -34.15 -7.44 -17.12
C LEU A 1 -33.08 -8.54 -17.07
N ARG A 2 -32.79 -9.14 -15.90
CA ARG A 2 -31.85 -10.28 -15.79
C ARG A 2 -32.59 -11.58 -16.15
N LEU A 3 -32.10 -12.29 -17.17
CA LEU A 3 -32.69 -13.54 -17.67
C LEU A 3 -32.79 -14.61 -16.56
N PRO A 4 -33.84 -15.45 -16.55
CA PRO A 4 -34.02 -16.53 -15.55
C PRO A 4 -32.82 -17.47 -15.45
N CYS A 5 -32.17 -17.77 -16.59
CA CYS A 5 -30.96 -18.61 -16.65
C CYS A 5 -29.80 -18.03 -15.82
N VAL A 6 -29.62 -16.70 -15.83
CA VAL A 6 -28.56 -16.02 -15.08
C VAL A 6 -28.85 -16.07 -13.58
N LYS A 7 -30.11 -15.93 -13.16
CA LYS A 7 -30.48 -16.05 -11.74
C LYS A 7 -30.23 -17.46 -11.21
N ARG A 8 -30.60 -18.47 -12.00
CA ARG A 8 -30.41 -19.88 -11.66
C ARG A 8 -28.92 -20.23 -11.50
N HIS A 9 -28.09 -19.85 -12.48
CA HIS A 9 -26.64 -20.04 -12.41
C HIS A 9 -26.01 -19.41 -11.16
N LYS A 10 -26.40 -18.19 -10.80
CA LYS A 10 -25.86 -17.51 -9.61
C LYS A 10 -26.21 -18.21 -8.30
N LEU A 11 -27.39 -18.82 -8.21
CA LEU A 11 -27.83 -19.59 -7.05
C LEU A 11 -27.13 -20.95 -6.98
N GLU A 12 -27.08 -21.69 -8.09
CA GLU A 12 -26.53 -23.05 -8.13
C GLU A 12 -24.99 -23.07 -7.99
N VAL A 13 -24.31 -22.09 -8.59
CA VAL A 13 -22.83 -22.03 -8.65
C VAL A 13 -22.26 -21.06 -7.62
N GLY A 14 -23.10 -20.35 -6.85
CA GLY A 14 -22.64 -19.31 -5.92
C GLY A 14 -21.91 -18.15 -6.61
N CYS A 15 -22.18 -17.93 -7.90
CA CYS A 15 -21.50 -16.93 -8.70
C CYS A 15 -22.03 -15.51 -8.39
N ASN A 16 -21.16 -14.60 -7.95
CA ASN A 16 -21.52 -13.19 -7.76
C ASN A 16 -21.82 -12.46 -9.09
N GLY A 17 -21.41 -13.05 -10.22
CA GLY A 17 -21.51 -12.49 -11.57
C GLY A 17 -20.57 -11.31 -11.80
N MET A 18 -19.50 -11.22 -11.01
CA MET A 18 -18.36 -10.33 -11.26
C MET A 18 -17.20 -11.22 -11.71
N ARG A 19 -16.79 -11.05 -12.96
CA ARG A 19 -15.58 -11.71 -13.47
C ARG A 19 -14.36 -11.09 -12.79
N ASP A 20 -13.49 -11.94 -12.25
CA ASP A 20 -12.17 -11.51 -11.81
C ASP A 20 -11.33 -11.16 -13.05
N LYS A 21 -11.04 -9.87 -13.23
CA LYS A 21 -10.29 -9.35 -14.38
C LYS A 21 -8.80 -9.65 -14.30
N VAL A 22 -8.28 -10.02 -13.13
CA VAL A 22 -6.84 -10.23 -12.89
C VAL A 22 -6.51 -11.68 -12.53
N ALA A 23 -7.45 -12.60 -12.76
CA ALA A 23 -7.24 -14.02 -12.51
C ALA A 23 -6.08 -14.56 -13.36
N PHE A 24 -5.16 -15.28 -12.72
CA PHE A 24 -4.03 -15.90 -13.40
C PHE A 24 -4.50 -16.98 -14.38
N VAL A 25 -3.96 -16.94 -15.60
CA VAL A 25 -4.19 -17.96 -16.64
C VAL A 25 -2.85 -18.56 -17.05
N PRO A 26 -2.64 -19.88 -16.88
CA PRO A 26 -1.43 -20.54 -17.34
C PRO A 26 -1.27 -20.40 -18.85
N LEU A 27 -0.03 -20.23 -19.34
CA LEU A 27 0.30 -20.02 -20.75
C LEU A 27 -0.35 -21.05 -21.69
N GLY A 28 -0.38 -22.33 -21.33
CA GLY A 28 -1.00 -23.39 -22.15
C GLY A 28 -2.52 -23.28 -22.32
N LYS A 29 -3.19 -22.45 -21.52
CA LYS A 29 -4.63 -22.15 -21.63
C LYS A 29 -4.91 -20.70 -22.05
N PHE A 30 -3.86 -19.91 -22.29
CA PHE A 30 -3.99 -18.51 -22.67
C PHE A 30 -4.41 -18.42 -24.13
N ASN A 31 -5.62 -17.93 -24.38
CA ASN A 31 -6.19 -17.79 -25.72
C ASN A 31 -6.41 -16.31 -26.09
N GLU A 32 -6.84 -16.08 -27.33
CA GLU A 32 -7.11 -14.73 -27.84
C GLU A 32 -8.18 -13.97 -27.03
N MET A 33 -9.15 -14.68 -26.46
CA MET A 33 -10.17 -14.07 -25.59
C MET A 33 -9.60 -13.61 -24.25
N ASN A 34 -8.57 -14.29 -23.72
CA ASN A 34 -7.82 -13.81 -22.56
C ASN A 34 -7.03 -12.56 -22.93
N LEU A 35 -6.30 -12.59 -24.05
CA LEU A 35 -5.54 -11.44 -24.53
C LEU A 35 -6.41 -10.19 -24.72
N LEU A 36 -7.56 -10.33 -25.38
CA LEU A 36 -8.48 -9.21 -25.61
C LEU A 36 -9.08 -8.68 -24.30
N SER A 37 -9.37 -9.56 -23.34
CA SER A 37 -9.81 -9.17 -22.00
C SER A 37 -8.74 -8.35 -21.29
N ASP A 38 -7.49 -8.78 -21.34
CA ASP A 38 -6.35 -8.13 -20.68
C ASP A 38 -6.03 -6.79 -21.33
N TYR A 39 -6.05 -6.72 -22.67
CA TYR A 39 -5.88 -5.48 -23.43
C TYR A 39 -6.94 -4.44 -23.04
N ARG A 40 -8.22 -4.83 -23.02
CA ARG A 40 -9.31 -3.93 -22.61
C ARG A 40 -9.16 -3.47 -21.16
N PHE A 41 -8.73 -4.38 -20.27
CA PHE A 41 -8.45 -4.01 -18.90
C PHE A 41 -7.35 -2.95 -18.81
N LEU A 42 -6.25 -3.10 -19.56
CA LEU A 42 -5.18 -2.09 -19.60
C LEU A 42 -5.65 -0.76 -20.19
N GLU A 43 -6.47 -0.76 -21.23
CA GLU A 43 -7.09 0.47 -21.74
C GLU A 43 -8.00 1.14 -20.72
N ASP A 44 -8.87 0.37 -20.04
CA ASP A 44 -9.74 0.87 -18.98
C ASP A 44 -8.91 1.53 -17.86
N VAL A 45 -7.85 0.85 -17.41
CA VAL A 45 -6.92 1.36 -16.40
C VAL A 45 -6.25 2.64 -16.90
N GLY A 46 -5.78 2.68 -18.15
CA GLY A 46 -5.19 3.86 -18.78
C GLY A 46 -6.14 5.05 -18.77
N ARG A 47 -7.40 4.84 -19.20
CA ARG A 47 -8.44 5.87 -19.18
C ARG A 47 -8.72 6.39 -17.76
N LEU A 48 -8.78 5.50 -16.77
CA LEU A 48 -8.96 5.88 -15.36
C LEU A 48 -7.79 6.71 -14.84
N THR A 49 -6.55 6.32 -15.16
CA THR A 49 -5.36 7.07 -14.76
C THR A 49 -5.29 8.45 -15.42
N ASP A 50 -5.64 8.54 -16.70
CA ASP A 50 -5.68 9.81 -17.43
C ASP A 50 -6.76 10.74 -16.89
N GLY A 51 -7.94 10.20 -16.58
CA GLY A 51 -9.01 10.94 -15.92
C GLY A 51 -8.56 11.48 -14.56
N ALA A 52 -7.90 10.64 -13.75
CA ALA A 52 -7.38 11.06 -12.44
C ALA A 52 -6.27 12.12 -12.56
N ASN A 53 -5.38 12.02 -13.55
CA ASN A 53 -4.33 13.02 -13.78
C ASN A 53 -4.88 14.39 -14.22
N ARG A 54 -6.02 14.39 -14.93
CA ARG A 54 -6.72 15.62 -15.37
C ARG A 54 -7.68 16.16 -14.33
N ASP A 55 -7.96 15.42 -13.27
CA ASP A 55 -8.83 15.87 -12.19
C ASP A 55 -8.15 16.98 -11.38
N ASP A 56 -8.71 18.18 -11.52
CA ASP A 56 -8.23 19.40 -10.89
C ASP A 56 -8.32 19.34 -9.35
N LEU A 57 -9.21 18.51 -8.79
CA LEU A 57 -9.27 18.20 -7.34
C LEU A 57 -8.09 17.30 -6.91
N ILE A 58 -7.54 16.49 -7.80
CA ILE A 58 -6.32 15.71 -7.48
C ILE A 58 -5.09 16.64 -7.52
N ARG A 59 -5.05 17.56 -8.48
CA ARG A 59 -3.93 18.52 -8.65
C ARG A 59 -3.90 19.63 -7.58
N LYS A 60 -5.03 20.23 -7.22
CA LYS A 60 -5.10 21.34 -6.24
C LYS A 60 -4.81 20.87 -4.81
N PHE A 61 -5.18 19.64 -4.46
CA PHE A 61 -5.06 19.15 -3.08
C PHE A 61 -3.69 18.54 -2.75
N THR A 62 -2.88 18.18 -3.76
CA THR A 62 -1.48 17.77 -3.55
C THR A 62 -0.56 18.95 -3.19
N SER A 63 -0.92 20.15 -3.65
CA SER A 63 -0.25 21.44 -3.36
C SER A 63 -1.07 22.29 -2.37
N ASN A 64 -1.24 21.79 -1.16
CA ASN A 64 -1.84 22.55 -0.06
C ASN A 64 -0.74 23.11 0.87
N LYS A 65 -0.80 24.40 1.21
CA LYS A 65 0.13 25.09 2.15
C LYS A 65 0.30 24.33 3.47
N TYR A 66 -0.78 23.73 3.99
CA TYR A 66 -0.75 22.88 5.18
C TYR A 66 0.15 21.65 4.98
N LEU A 67 -0.03 20.94 3.86
CA LEU A 67 0.76 19.74 3.56
C LEU A 67 2.23 20.08 3.30
N ASN A 68 2.51 21.23 2.69
CA ASN A 68 3.88 21.72 2.53
C ASN A 68 4.53 22.04 3.88
N SER A 69 3.77 22.60 4.82
CA SER A 69 4.25 22.84 6.19
C SER A 69 4.54 21.53 6.93
N LEU A 70 3.63 20.55 6.81
CA LEU A 70 3.81 19.20 7.37
C LEU A 70 5.06 18.51 6.80
N ARG A 71 5.25 18.54 5.48
CA ARG A 71 6.44 18.00 4.81
C ARG A 71 7.72 18.70 5.27
N SER A 72 7.70 20.02 5.38
CA SER A 72 8.84 20.82 5.85
C SER A 72 9.24 20.45 7.28
N LEU A 73 8.25 20.33 8.18
CA LEU A 73 8.52 19.93 9.56
C LEU A 73 9.05 18.49 9.66
N ALA A 74 8.48 17.55 8.90
CA ALA A 74 9.00 16.19 8.84
C ALA A 74 10.47 16.18 8.39
N ARG A 75 10.80 16.97 7.35
CA ARG A 75 12.16 17.10 6.84
C ARG A 75 13.11 17.74 7.84
N LYS A 76 12.65 18.69 8.66
CA LYS A 76 13.43 19.28 9.77
C LYS A 76 13.92 18.19 10.74
N TYR A 77 13.10 17.18 10.99
CA TYR A 77 13.47 16.01 11.81
C TYR A 77 14.07 14.85 11.00
N SER A 78 14.53 15.11 9.77
CA SER A 78 15.12 14.12 8.86
C SER A 78 14.19 12.95 8.51
N VAL A 79 12.87 13.16 8.52
CA VAL A 79 11.87 12.19 8.05
C VAL A 79 11.41 12.59 6.66
N HIS A 80 11.54 11.69 5.68
CA HIS A 80 11.08 11.96 4.31
C HIS A 80 9.61 11.55 4.15
N LEU A 81 8.70 12.50 4.35
CA LEU A 81 7.25 12.28 4.22
C LEU A 81 6.78 12.45 2.77
N LYS A 82 6.29 11.37 2.17
CA LYS A 82 5.57 11.37 0.89
C LYS A 82 4.07 11.27 1.14
N LEU A 83 3.31 12.19 0.56
CA LEU A 83 1.86 12.15 0.61
C LEU A 83 1.32 11.70 -0.75
N LEU A 84 0.41 10.72 -0.72
CA LEU A 84 -0.31 10.16 -1.84
C LEU A 84 -1.46 11.07 -2.29
N PRO A 85 -1.88 10.96 -3.56
CA PRO A 85 -3.08 11.62 -4.06
C PRO A 85 -4.36 11.23 -3.30
N ILE A 86 -5.37 12.10 -3.32
CA ILE A 86 -6.64 11.94 -2.58
C ILE A 86 -7.45 10.69 -2.98
N GLY A 87 -7.26 10.18 -4.20
CA GLY A 87 -7.92 8.96 -4.66
C GLY A 87 -7.50 7.69 -3.91
N PHE A 88 -6.32 7.68 -3.28
CA PHE A 88 -5.79 6.49 -2.61
C PHE A 88 -6.46 6.24 -1.26
N THR A 89 -6.83 4.99 -0.99
CA THR A 89 -7.42 4.57 0.30
C THR A 89 -6.54 4.96 1.48
N LYS A 90 -5.22 4.74 1.35
CA LYS A 90 -4.25 5.13 2.38
C LYS A 90 -4.27 6.63 2.69
N ARG A 91 -4.55 7.49 1.70
CA ARG A 91 -4.71 8.94 1.89
C ARG A 91 -6.01 9.27 2.63
N LYS A 92 -7.10 8.59 2.28
CA LYS A 92 -8.43 8.77 2.91
C LYS A 92 -8.42 8.35 4.38
N GLU A 93 -7.67 7.31 4.73
CA GLU A 93 -7.49 6.85 6.11
C GLU A 93 -6.58 7.76 6.94
N ASN A 94 -5.73 8.59 6.31
CA ASN A 94 -4.71 9.34 7.03
C ASN A 94 -5.30 10.48 7.87
N SER A 95 -5.24 10.31 9.20
CA SER A 95 -5.61 11.34 10.17
C SER A 95 -4.41 12.08 10.78
N THR A 96 -3.25 12.10 10.11
CA THR A 96 -2.03 12.79 10.60
C THR A 96 -2.26 14.30 10.63
N MET A 97 -2.03 14.89 11.81
CA MET A 97 -2.28 16.30 12.09
C MET A 97 -0.98 17.06 12.37
N PHE A 98 -0.87 18.27 11.85
CA PHE A 98 0.21 19.19 12.17
C PHE A 98 -0.29 20.30 13.10
N HIS A 99 0.28 20.37 14.30
CA HIS A 99 -0.04 21.42 15.27
C HIS A 99 0.97 22.58 15.14
N LYS A 100 0.57 23.61 14.39
CA LYS A 100 1.46 24.71 13.96
C LYS A 100 2.12 25.46 15.13
N LYS A 101 1.40 25.75 16.21
CA LYS A 101 1.94 26.49 17.36
C LYS A 101 3.03 25.69 18.09
N ALA A 102 2.82 24.39 18.25
CA ALA A 102 3.76 23.52 18.96
C ALA A 102 4.90 23.00 18.06
N GLN A 103 4.79 23.14 16.73
CA GLN A 103 5.73 22.53 15.78
C GLN A 103 5.85 21.01 15.96
N VAL A 104 4.71 20.35 16.23
CA VAL A 104 4.61 18.90 16.45
C VAL A 104 3.69 18.27 15.41
N ILE A 105 4.05 17.06 14.99
CA ILE A 105 3.23 16.21 14.13
C ILE A 105 2.60 15.13 15.01
N PHE A 106 1.26 15.07 15.02
CA PHE A 106 0.51 13.95 15.56
C PHE A 106 0.31 12.94 14.44
N TRP A 107 1.09 11.86 14.49
CA TRP A 107 1.07 10.83 13.46
C TRP A 107 -0.15 9.93 13.59
N HIS A 108 -0.84 9.69 12.48
CA HIS A 108 -1.66 8.49 12.34
C HIS A 108 -0.72 7.27 12.36
N LEU A 109 -1.11 6.17 13.00
CA LEU A 109 -0.33 4.94 13.02
C LEU A 109 -1.22 3.78 12.61
N LYS A 110 -0.72 2.95 11.69
CA LYS A 110 -1.37 1.68 11.33
C LYS A 110 -0.61 0.52 11.98
N LEU A 111 -1.28 -0.19 12.86
CA LEU A 111 -0.75 -1.37 13.52
C LEU A 111 -1.20 -2.62 12.77
N ILE A 112 -0.25 -3.48 12.41
CA ILE A 112 -0.52 -4.76 11.76
C ILE A 112 -0.05 -5.87 12.70
N PHE A 113 -1.00 -6.66 13.18
CA PHE A 113 -0.73 -7.86 13.97
C PHE A 113 -0.61 -9.04 13.00
N VAL A 114 0.61 -9.50 12.74
CA VAL A 114 0.84 -10.41 11.60
C VAL A 114 0.34 -11.84 11.85
N GLN A 115 -0.03 -12.16 13.09
CA GLN A 115 -0.60 -13.46 13.46
C GLN A 115 -2.00 -13.69 12.88
N SER A 116 -2.70 -12.64 12.45
CA SER A 116 -4.06 -12.78 11.92
C SER A 116 -4.14 -12.90 10.40
N GLN A 117 -3.11 -12.51 9.63
CA GLN A 117 -3.13 -12.55 8.16
C GLN A 117 -1.70 -12.64 7.58
N CYS A 118 -1.37 -13.76 6.91
CA CYS A 118 -0.10 -13.96 6.21
C CYS A 118 -0.28 -13.81 4.70
N GLU A 119 0.13 -12.67 4.14
CA GLU A 119 0.46 -12.56 2.71
C GLU A 119 1.97 -12.42 2.56
N PHE A 120 2.57 -13.35 1.82
CA PHE A 120 4.01 -13.39 1.58
C PHE A 120 4.34 -12.47 0.39
N VAL A 121 4.84 -11.28 0.69
CA VAL A 121 5.53 -10.41 -0.27
C VAL A 121 6.89 -10.11 0.37
N GLU A 122 7.98 -10.28 -0.38
CA GLU A 122 9.34 -10.00 0.11
C GLU A 122 9.45 -8.52 0.50
N LYS A 123 9.27 -8.25 1.79
CA LYS A 123 9.25 -6.91 2.37
C LYS A 123 10.45 -6.74 3.29
N ARG A 124 11.08 -5.58 3.22
CA ARG A 124 12.18 -5.17 4.08
C ARG A 124 11.65 -4.28 5.20
N TYR A 125 12.12 -4.53 6.42
CA TYR A 125 11.62 -3.89 7.63
C TYR A 125 12.75 -3.16 8.36
N TYR A 126 12.38 -2.18 9.19
CA TYR A 126 13.31 -1.58 10.15
C TYR A 126 12.90 -2.00 11.55
N LYS A 127 13.87 -2.42 12.37
CA LYS A 127 13.62 -2.71 13.78
C LYS A 127 13.29 -1.40 14.50
N LEU A 128 12.15 -1.38 15.19
CA LEU A 128 11.75 -0.30 16.07
C LEU A 128 12.33 -0.54 17.46
N ASP A 129 12.84 0.51 18.08
CA ASP A 129 13.30 0.48 19.47
C ASP A 129 12.24 1.16 20.37
N PRO A 130 11.51 0.41 21.22
CA PRO A 130 10.48 0.97 22.09
C PRO A 130 11.00 1.98 23.12
N THR A 131 12.31 1.97 23.40
CA THR A 131 12.92 2.91 24.35
C THR A 131 13.16 4.29 23.73
N LYS A 132 13.15 4.37 22.41
CA LYS A 132 13.34 5.61 21.65
C LYS A 132 12.01 6.24 21.32
N SER A 133 12.01 7.56 21.22
CA SER A 133 10.84 8.29 20.73
C SER A 133 10.48 7.86 19.30
N LEU A 134 9.22 8.09 18.92
CA LEU A 134 8.78 7.81 17.55
C LEU A 134 9.62 8.59 16.53
N ILE A 135 10.00 9.84 16.83
CA ILE A 135 10.76 10.66 15.87
C ILE A 135 12.17 10.13 15.63
N GLU A 136 12.84 9.64 16.67
CA GLU A 136 14.15 8.99 16.54
C GLU A 136 14.06 7.70 15.74
N ASN A 137 13.01 6.92 15.99
CA ASN A 137 12.73 5.71 15.23
C ASN A 137 12.41 5.98 13.76
N LEU A 138 11.83 7.13 13.42
CA LEU A 138 11.49 7.49 12.04
C LEU A 138 12.62 8.26 11.31
N LYS A 139 13.65 8.70 12.04
CA LYS A 139 14.75 9.49 11.48
C LYS A 139 15.44 8.76 10.33
N ASN A 140 15.74 9.51 9.26
CA ASN A 140 16.35 9.04 8.02
C ASN A 140 15.53 7.97 7.27
N LYS A 141 14.24 7.81 7.58
CA LYS A 141 13.34 6.90 6.88
C LYS A 141 12.39 7.67 5.97
N THR A 142 11.92 6.98 4.93
CA THR A 142 10.84 7.45 4.08
C THR A 142 9.52 6.89 4.59
N ILE A 143 8.54 7.78 4.82
CA ILE A 143 7.19 7.42 5.24
C ILE A 143 6.20 7.85 4.15
N ILE A 144 5.32 6.94 3.76
CA ILE A 144 4.25 7.19 2.79
C ILE A 144 2.95 7.33 3.56
N GLU A 145 2.37 8.53 3.56
CA GLU A 145 1.22 9.00 4.37
C GLU A 145 1.45 8.95 5.87
N TYR A 146 1.61 7.75 6.41
CA TYR A 146 1.74 7.47 7.84
C TYR A 146 2.56 6.20 8.08
N PRO A 147 3.23 6.07 9.24
CA PRO A 147 3.97 4.86 9.59
C PRO A 147 3.05 3.64 9.75
N THR A 148 3.52 2.50 9.27
CA THR A 148 2.88 1.20 9.45
C THR A 148 3.81 0.32 10.27
N LEU A 149 3.34 -0.09 11.45
CA LEU A 149 4.12 -0.87 12.41
C LEU A 149 3.62 -2.31 12.41
N HIS A 150 4.54 -3.23 12.17
CA HIS A 150 4.26 -4.66 12.27
C HIS A 150 4.60 -5.12 13.68
N ILE A 151 3.59 -5.63 14.39
CA ILE A 151 3.75 -6.22 15.71
C ILE A 151 3.93 -7.72 15.51
N VAL A 152 5.08 -8.21 15.93
CA VAL A 152 5.54 -9.59 15.71
C VAL A 152 6.00 -10.15 17.06
N LEU A 153 5.61 -11.39 17.35
CA LEU A 153 6.14 -12.09 18.51
C LEU A 153 7.61 -12.49 18.27
N LYS A 154 8.37 -12.61 19.37
CA LYS A 154 9.82 -12.85 19.31
C LYS A 154 10.19 -14.14 18.57
N ASP A 155 9.37 -15.18 18.71
CA ASP A 155 9.52 -16.49 18.06
C ASP A 155 9.37 -16.43 16.54
N GLN A 156 8.60 -15.46 16.02
CA GLN A 156 8.36 -15.28 14.58
C GLN A 156 9.21 -14.18 13.95
N ALA A 157 10.06 -13.50 14.73
CA ALA A 157 10.84 -12.35 14.26
C ALA A 157 11.86 -12.73 13.17
N SER A 158 12.35 -13.96 13.15
CA SER A 158 13.33 -14.46 12.17
C SER A 158 12.79 -14.48 10.73
N ARG A 159 11.47 -14.44 10.53
CA ARG A 159 10.83 -14.42 9.21
C ARG A 159 10.90 -13.05 8.52
N TYR A 160 11.38 -12.01 9.22
CA TYR A 160 11.38 -10.64 8.73
C TYR A 160 12.79 -10.19 8.37
N LEU A 161 12.96 -9.73 7.13
CA LEU A 161 14.24 -9.18 6.67
C LEU A 161 14.43 -7.76 7.25
N ILE A 162 15.27 -7.64 8.28
CA ILE A 162 15.57 -6.38 8.96
C ILE A 162 16.74 -5.65 8.27
N LEU A 163 16.51 -4.41 7.85
CA LEU A 163 17.52 -3.52 7.28
C LEU A 163 18.49 -2.99 8.35
N GLY A 164 19.79 -3.04 8.07
CA GLY A 164 20.84 -2.45 8.92
C GLY A 164 21.46 -3.40 9.94
N GLN A 165 21.01 -4.66 10.02
CA GLN A 165 21.77 -5.72 10.68
C GLN A 165 22.69 -6.35 9.63
N GLY A 166 23.98 -6.04 9.72
CA GLY A 166 25.00 -6.78 8.99
C GLY A 166 25.12 -8.18 9.59
N THR A 167 24.46 -9.16 8.97
CA THR A 167 24.81 -10.57 9.14
C THR A 167 25.09 -11.16 7.76
N LEU A 168 26.37 -11.47 7.58
CA LEU A 168 26.88 -12.43 6.61
C LEU A 168 26.09 -13.74 6.66
N GLY A 169 25.77 -14.31 5.49
CA GLY A 169 25.11 -15.61 5.32
C GLY A 169 23.58 -15.52 5.39
N LEU A 170 22.81 -15.89 4.37
CA LEU A 170 22.97 -17.03 3.47
C LEU A 170 22.50 -16.70 2.06
N SER A 171 23.27 -17.20 1.12
CA SER A 171 22.91 -17.49 -0.27
C SER A 171 21.71 -18.44 -0.40
N PHE A 172 21.16 -18.43 -1.63
CA PHE A 172 20.10 -19.26 -2.21
C PHE A 172 18.68 -18.73 -1.98
N CYS A 173 17.94 -18.38 -3.03
CA CYS A 173 17.57 -19.32 -4.09
C CYS A 173 17.83 -18.76 -5.51
N ASN A 174 18.63 -19.51 -6.29
CA ASN A 174 18.49 -19.54 -7.75
C ASN A 174 17.14 -20.16 -8.06
N VAL A 175 16.25 -19.41 -8.72
CA VAL A 175 15.08 -20.01 -9.36
C VAL A 175 15.54 -20.49 -10.73
N LYS A 176 15.57 -21.81 -10.90
CA LYS A 176 15.60 -22.46 -12.22
C LYS A 176 14.32 -22.12 -12.98
#